data_AF-W5SZ10-F1
#
_entry.id   AF-W5SZ10-F1
#
_cell.length_a   1.000
_cell.length_b   1.000
_cell.length_c   1.000
_cell.angle_alpha   90.00
_cell.angle_beta   90.00
_cell.angle_gamma   90.00
#
_symmetry.space_group_name_H-M   'P 1'
#
loop_
_entity.id
_entity.type
_entity.pdbx_description
1 polymer ?
#
loop_
_entity_poly.entity_id
_entity_poly.type
_entity_poly.pdbx_seq_one_letter_code
_entity_poly.pdbx_strand_id
1 'polypeptide(L)'
;MLKILLLLAAIINLFAISEEEYYKQDKYRYFKRKLIRVKDWKTNFNNLKNLGPYFTEAIENIKSTPDKTLSRNFQGAFSTSLCGTMSEDIDIVPKEHKPLFEKSYKFIKTLKHKNPDQAAYILYEIGDLDEMFTNTHEEIGTFYYIMKDTTLKDNNQYEHAYKKLNNIYNKIRQEYLSTINILEHNDIENNFDKFMLKFSELHKLVTHIYFNIRKLVIHARNHKTINHNYLDNIYNTDIHTLNTT
;
A
#
# COMPACT_ATOMS: atom_id res chain seq x y z
N MET A 1 15.93 -12.40 36.61
CA MET A 1 15.40 -12.52 35.23
C MET A 1 14.11 -11.74 34.99
N LEU A 2 13.18 -11.64 35.95
CA LEU A 2 11.92 -10.88 35.78
C LEU A 2 12.11 -9.36 35.52
N LYS A 3 13.19 -8.77 36.05
CA LYS A 3 13.48 -7.32 35.92
C LYS A 3 14.01 -6.91 34.53
N ILE A 4 14.54 -7.85 33.74
CA ILE A 4 15.03 -7.58 32.37
C ILE A 4 13.87 -7.65 31.37
N LEU A 5 12.86 -8.51 31.63
CA LEU A 5 11.64 -8.58 30.81
C LEU A 5 10.79 -7.30 30.89
N LEU A 6 10.71 -6.69 32.08
CA LEU A 6 9.98 -5.42 32.28
C LEU A 6 10.68 -4.23 31.60
N LEU A 7 12.01 -4.26 31.49
CA LEU A 7 12.78 -3.23 30.80
C LEU A 7 12.64 -3.35 29.27
N LEU A 8 12.55 -4.57 28.73
CA LEU A 8 12.28 -4.82 27.32
C LEU A 8 10.86 -4.43 26.90
N ALA A 9 9.86 -4.62 27.78
CA ALA A 9 8.49 -4.15 27.53
C ALA A 9 8.37 -2.61 27.53
N ALA A 10 9.19 -1.92 28.34
CA ALA A 10 9.19 -0.46 28.41
C ALA A 10 9.83 0.21 27.17
N ILE A 11 10.81 -0.44 26.53
CA ILE A 11 11.47 0.10 25.32
C ILE A 11 10.60 -0.07 24.06
N ILE A 12 9.73 -1.08 24.03
CA ILE A 12 8.74 -1.26 22.94
C ILE A 12 7.69 -0.12 22.95
N ASN A 13 7.47 0.53 24.10
CA ASN A 13 6.45 1.57 24.27
C ASN A 13 6.90 3.01 23.97
N LEU A 14 8.18 3.27 23.71
CA LEU A 14 8.69 4.65 23.53
C LEU A 14 8.58 5.20 22.10
N PHE A 15 8.15 4.38 21.10
CA PHE A 15 8.18 4.76 19.68
C PHE A 15 6.86 4.64 18.91
N ALA A 16 5.75 4.47 19.62
CA ALA A 16 4.47 4.87 19.07
C ALA A 16 4.34 6.38 19.29
N ILE A 17 4.17 7.18 18.24
CA ILE A 17 3.08 8.18 18.32
C ILE A 17 1.92 7.34 18.83
N SER A 18 1.53 7.52 20.10
CA SER A 18 0.85 6.43 20.83
C SER A 18 -0.27 5.90 19.93
N GLU A 19 -0.43 4.58 19.78
CA GLU A 19 -1.52 4.05 18.95
C GLU A 19 -2.87 4.70 19.36
N GLU A 20 -2.95 5.09 20.63
CA GLU A 20 -3.97 5.96 21.22
C GLU A 20 -4.12 7.34 20.58
N GLU A 21 -3.05 8.06 20.28
CA GLU A 21 -3.08 9.39 19.64
C GLU A 21 -3.49 9.29 18.17
N TYR A 22 -3.05 8.26 17.45
CA TYR A 22 -3.52 7.99 16.08
C TYR A 22 -5.00 7.54 16.07
N TYR A 23 -5.40 6.72 17.04
CA TYR A 23 -6.79 6.32 17.27
C TYR A 23 -7.70 7.51 17.59
N LYS A 24 -7.22 8.47 18.39
CA LYS A 24 -7.96 9.68 18.75
C LYS A 24 -8.17 10.64 17.57
N GLN A 25 -7.22 10.69 16.63
CA GLN A 25 -7.29 11.58 15.46
C GLN A 25 -8.05 10.99 14.29
N ASP A 26 -7.87 9.69 13.99
CA ASP A 26 -8.51 9.02 12.86
C ASP A 26 -8.80 7.55 13.15
N LYS A 27 -9.89 7.33 13.90
CA LYS A 27 -10.38 6.01 14.31
C LYS A 27 -10.62 5.09 13.11
N TYR A 28 -11.13 5.63 12.01
CA TYR A 28 -11.43 4.84 10.81
C TYR A 28 -10.15 4.31 10.18
N ARG A 29 -9.16 5.17 9.89
CA ARG A 29 -7.87 4.74 9.35
C ARG A 29 -7.16 3.78 10.28
N TYR A 30 -7.22 4.00 11.60
CA TYR A 30 -6.64 3.08 12.57
C TYR A 30 -7.20 1.66 12.44
N PHE A 31 -8.53 1.49 12.45
CA PHE A 31 -9.11 0.15 12.33
C PHE A 31 -8.96 -0.44 10.94
N LYS A 32 -9.05 0.37 9.88
CA LYS A 32 -8.79 -0.07 8.50
C LYS A 32 -7.41 -0.70 8.37
N ARG A 33 -6.40 -0.11 8.99
CA ARG A 33 -5.02 -0.65 8.99
C ARG A 33 -4.89 -1.98 9.73
N LYS A 34 -5.73 -2.23 10.74
CA LYS A 34 -5.74 -3.49 11.50
C LYS A 34 -6.56 -4.59 10.85
N LEU A 35 -7.34 -4.30 9.81
CA LEU A 35 -8.09 -5.33 9.10
C LEU A 35 -7.14 -6.32 8.41
N ILE A 36 -7.34 -7.61 8.69
CA ILE A 36 -6.69 -8.68 7.94
C ILE A 36 -7.53 -8.93 6.70
N ARG A 37 -6.93 -8.74 5.52
CA ARG A 37 -7.59 -9.04 4.24
C ARG A 37 -7.51 -10.54 4.00
N VAL A 38 -8.67 -11.15 3.74
CA VAL A 38 -8.78 -12.56 3.35
C VAL A 38 -9.05 -12.67 1.85
N LYS A 39 -8.99 -13.90 1.33
CA LYS A 39 -9.20 -14.17 -0.11
C LYS A 39 -10.65 -13.90 -0.56
N ASP A 40 -11.62 -14.06 0.34
CA ASP A 40 -13.02 -13.75 0.06
C ASP A 40 -13.29 -12.24 0.16
N TRP A 41 -13.62 -11.63 -0.97
CA TRP A 41 -13.87 -10.20 -1.05
C TRP A 41 -15.11 -9.77 -0.28
N LYS A 42 -16.15 -10.61 -0.19
CA LYS A 42 -17.39 -10.25 0.53
C LYS A 42 -17.13 -10.11 2.02
N THR A 43 -16.33 -11.00 2.59
CA THR A 43 -15.87 -10.90 3.98
C THR A 43 -15.11 -9.59 4.20
N ASN A 44 -14.16 -9.24 3.34
CA ASN A 44 -13.43 -7.98 3.44
C ASN A 44 -14.35 -6.75 3.31
N PHE A 45 -15.27 -6.77 2.34
CA PHE A 45 -16.25 -5.71 2.11
C PHE A 45 -17.12 -5.48 3.34
N ASN A 46 -17.64 -6.56 3.94
CA ASN A 46 -18.46 -6.47 5.16
C ASN A 46 -17.64 -5.95 6.35
N ASN A 47 -16.39 -6.38 6.49
CA ASN A 47 -15.50 -5.88 7.53
C ASN A 47 -15.27 -4.37 7.40
N LEU A 48 -15.03 -3.87 6.18
CA LEU A 48 -14.85 -2.45 5.91
C LEU A 48 -16.13 -1.64 6.14
N LYS A 49 -17.28 -2.18 5.73
CA LYS A 49 -18.59 -1.59 5.98
C LYS A 49 -18.87 -1.43 7.47
N ASN A 50 -18.46 -2.41 8.27
CA ASN A 50 -18.61 -2.37 9.72
C ASN A 50 -17.68 -1.36 10.42
N LEU A 51 -16.67 -0.81 9.74
CA LEU A 51 -15.81 0.23 10.30
C LEU A 51 -16.49 1.61 10.37
N GLY A 52 -17.52 1.83 9.57
CA GLY A 52 -18.29 3.09 9.58
C GLY A 52 -18.78 3.54 8.20
N PRO A 53 -19.52 4.66 8.15
CA PRO A 53 -20.18 5.13 6.94
C PRO A 53 -19.20 5.57 5.85
N TYR A 54 -17.98 6.00 6.20
CA TYR A 54 -16.98 6.47 5.25
C TYR A 54 -16.71 5.49 4.09
N PHE A 55 -16.57 4.19 4.39
CA PHE A 55 -16.42 3.17 3.36
C PHE A 55 -17.64 3.11 2.45
N THR A 56 -18.83 3.11 3.04
CA THR A 56 -20.09 2.99 2.30
C THR A 56 -20.29 4.19 1.38
N GLU A 57 -20.06 5.41 1.87
CA GLU A 57 -20.12 6.65 1.08
C GLU A 57 -19.12 6.62 -0.08
N ALA A 58 -17.86 6.21 0.16
CA ALA A 58 -16.85 6.10 -0.88
C ALA A 58 -17.26 5.11 -1.98
N ILE A 59 -17.80 3.95 -1.62
CA ILE A 59 -18.27 2.94 -2.57
C ILE A 59 -19.45 3.46 -3.38
N GLU A 60 -20.46 4.07 -2.77
CA GLU A 60 -21.62 4.64 -3.49
C GLU A 60 -21.21 5.76 -4.46
N ASN A 61 -20.24 6.59 -4.07
CA ASN A 61 -19.66 7.61 -4.96
C ASN A 61 -18.98 6.97 -6.18
N ILE A 62 -18.21 5.89 -6.00
CA ILE A 62 -17.56 5.19 -7.12
C ILE A 62 -18.59 4.57 -8.07
N LYS A 63 -19.67 3.97 -7.55
CA LYS A 63 -20.73 3.37 -8.38
C LYS A 63 -21.41 4.37 -9.30
N SER A 64 -21.68 5.57 -8.77
CA SER A 64 -22.32 6.67 -9.49
C SER A 64 -21.36 7.48 -10.37
N THR A 65 -20.04 7.27 -10.26
CA THR A 65 -19.02 8.03 -10.99
C THR A 65 -19.12 7.78 -12.51
N PRO A 66 -19.21 8.83 -13.36
CA PRO A 66 -19.21 8.67 -14.82
C PRO A 66 -17.93 8.00 -15.35
N ASP A 67 -18.02 7.24 -16.44
CA ASP A 67 -16.88 6.47 -16.97
C ASP A 67 -15.64 7.33 -17.28
N LYS A 68 -15.81 8.57 -17.77
CA LYS A 68 -14.67 9.46 -18.01
C LYS A 68 -13.90 9.74 -16.71
N THR A 69 -14.63 10.03 -15.63
CA THR A 69 -14.06 10.27 -14.30
C THR A 69 -13.51 8.98 -13.69
N LEU A 70 -14.18 7.85 -13.91
CA LEU A 70 -13.72 6.54 -13.46
C LEU A 70 -12.37 6.17 -14.07
N SER A 71 -12.22 6.36 -15.39
CA SER A 71 -10.97 6.18 -16.11
C SER A 71 -9.85 7.00 -15.49
N ARG A 72 -10.10 8.29 -15.26
CA ARG A 72 -9.16 9.22 -14.62
C ARG A 72 -8.74 8.72 -13.23
N ASN A 73 -9.70 8.38 -12.38
CA ASN A 73 -9.41 7.86 -11.04
C ASN A 73 -8.56 6.57 -11.10
N PHE A 74 -8.85 5.70 -12.07
CA PHE A 74 -8.10 4.47 -12.25
C PHE A 74 -6.69 4.69 -12.81
N GLN A 75 -6.37 5.83 -13.43
CA GLN A 75 -4.99 6.16 -13.80
C GLN A 75 -4.08 6.23 -12.56
N GLY A 76 -4.64 6.61 -11.40
CA GLY A 76 -3.93 6.61 -10.11
C GLY A 76 -3.33 5.23 -9.78
N ALA A 77 -3.96 4.14 -10.23
CA ALA A 77 -3.44 2.79 -10.06
C ALA A 77 -2.04 2.59 -10.69
N PHE A 78 -1.57 3.51 -11.55
CA PHE A 78 -0.28 3.45 -12.23
C PHE A 78 0.69 4.54 -11.78
N SER A 79 0.29 5.36 -10.80
CA SER A 79 1.06 6.50 -10.31
C SER A 79 1.80 6.25 -9.00
N THR A 80 2.01 4.98 -8.61
CA THR A 80 2.55 4.51 -7.32
C THR A 80 3.87 5.15 -6.82
N SER A 81 4.52 6.01 -7.61
CA SER A 81 5.75 6.74 -7.29
C SER A 81 5.69 8.25 -7.58
N LEU A 82 4.53 8.80 -7.94
CA LEU A 82 4.36 10.20 -8.32
C LEU A 82 3.74 10.99 -7.18
N CYS A 83 4.52 11.89 -6.59
CA CYS A 83 4.06 12.86 -5.60
C CYS A 83 3.75 14.17 -6.34
N GLY A 84 2.54 14.33 -6.86
CA GLY A 84 2.19 15.52 -7.64
C GLY A 84 0.70 15.82 -7.59
N THR A 85 0.36 17.10 -7.50
CA THR A 85 -1.01 17.59 -7.64
C THR A 85 -1.54 17.24 -9.03
N MET A 86 -2.59 16.44 -9.06
CA MET A 86 -3.25 15.98 -10.27
C MET A 86 -3.95 17.17 -10.95
N SER A 87 -3.36 17.70 -12.02
CA SER A 87 -4.11 18.54 -12.96
C SER A 87 -5.10 17.66 -13.72
N GLU A 88 -6.34 18.12 -13.87
CA GLU A 88 -7.44 17.34 -14.45
C GLU A 88 -7.23 16.88 -15.90
N ASP A 89 -6.27 17.50 -16.59
CA ASP A 89 -6.01 17.31 -18.02
C ASP A 89 -4.71 16.56 -18.32
N ILE A 90 -3.97 16.11 -17.30
CA ILE A 90 -2.70 15.41 -17.51
C ILE A 90 -2.93 13.91 -17.51
N ASP A 91 -2.52 13.29 -18.60
CA ASP A 91 -2.32 11.85 -18.66
C ASP A 91 -1.13 11.44 -17.80
N ILE A 92 -1.39 10.77 -16.68
CA ILE A 92 -0.36 10.41 -15.70
C ILE A 92 0.16 8.98 -15.85
N VAL A 93 -0.44 8.17 -16.74
CA VAL A 93 -0.02 6.78 -16.92
C VAL A 93 1.28 6.74 -17.72
N PRO A 94 2.38 6.18 -17.17
CA PRO A 94 3.63 6.04 -17.91
C PRO A 94 3.42 5.30 -19.24
N LYS A 95 4.17 5.68 -20.28
CA LYS A 95 4.00 5.14 -21.65
C LYS A 95 4.10 3.61 -21.67
N GLU A 96 5.03 3.06 -20.91
CA GLU A 96 5.25 1.62 -20.74
C GLU A 96 4.09 0.87 -20.07
N HIS A 97 3.22 1.57 -19.35
CA HIS A 97 2.06 1.00 -18.66
C HIS A 97 0.73 1.24 -19.38
N LYS A 98 0.75 1.99 -20.49
CA LYS A 98 -0.45 2.29 -21.28
C LYS A 98 -1.23 1.05 -21.73
N PRO A 99 -0.60 0.02 -22.30
CA PRO A 99 -1.32 -1.18 -22.71
C PRO A 99 -1.99 -1.90 -21.53
N LEU A 100 -1.32 -1.94 -20.39
CA LEU A 100 -1.85 -2.55 -19.16
C LEU A 100 -3.03 -1.75 -18.61
N PHE A 101 -2.94 -0.41 -18.59
CA PHE A 101 -4.03 0.47 -18.21
C PHE A 101 -5.26 0.27 -19.09
N GLU A 102 -5.12 0.31 -20.42
CA GLU A 102 -6.25 0.15 -21.34
C GLU A 102 -6.93 -1.20 -21.17
N LYS A 103 -6.14 -2.27 -21.04
CA LYS A 103 -6.62 -3.64 -20.82
C LYS A 103 -7.41 -3.76 -19.51
N SER A 104 -6.81 -3.32 -18.41
CA SER A 104 -7.40 -3.43 -17.06
C SER A 104 -8.57 -2.47 -16.86
N TYR A 105 -8.54 -1.28 -17.46
CA TYR A 105 -9.65 -0.35 -17.42
C TYR A 105 -10.88 -0.90 -18.16
N LYS A 106 -10.69 -1.60 -19.28
CA LYS A 106 -11.80 -2.29 -19.97
C LYS A 106 -12.47 -3.31 -19.06
N PHE A 107 -11.69 -4.08 -18.28
CA PHE A 107 -12.23 -4.97 -17.25
C PHE A 107 -13.04 -4.20 -16.20
N ILE A 108 -12.47 -3.14 -15.61
CA ILE A 108 -13.14 -2.34 -14.55
C ILE A 108 -14.46 -1.75 -15.05
N LYS A 109 -14.46 -1.18 -16.26
CA LYS A 109 -15.66 -0.63 -16.89
C LYS A 109 -16.73 -1.70 -17.10
N THR A 110 -16.36 -2.86 -17.64
CA THR A 110 -17.30 -3.97 -17.82
C THR A 110 -17.83 -4.49 -16.49
N LEU A 111 -16.95 -4.65 -15.49
CA LEU A 111 -17.32 -5.10 -14.16
C LEU A 111 -18.28 -4.13 -13.50
N LYS A 112 -18.07 -2.81 -13.60
CA LYS A 112 -18.97 -1.80 -13.03
C LYS A 112 -20.42 -1.95 -13.52
N HIS A 113 -20.61 -2.26 -14.80
CA HIS A 113 -21.96 -2.46 -15.35
C HIS A 113 -22.58 -3.81 -14.97
N LYS A 114 -21.77 -4.85 -14.73
CA LYS A 114 -22.24 -6.19 -14.33
C LYS A 114 -22.47 -6.32 -12.83
N ASN A 115 -21.50 -5.85 -12.04
CA ASN A 115 -21.45 -5.91 -10.59
C ASN A 115 -20.77 -4.63 -10.04
N PRO A 116 -21.53 -3.55 -9.82
CA PRO A 116 -20.99 -2.27 -9.37
C PRO A 116 -20.34 -2.33 -7.98
N ASP A 117 -20.77 -3.23 -7.10
CA ASP A 117 -20.15 -3.45 -5.78
C ASP A 117 -18.71 -3.96 -5.92
N GLN A 118 -18.50 -4.97 -6.77
CA GLN A 118 -17.16 -5.53 -7.01
C GLN A 118 -16.22 -4.51 -7.64
N ALA A 119 -16.68 -3.76 -8.64
CA ALA A 119 -15.87 -2.73 -9.28
C ALA A 119 -15.49 -1.61 -8.29
N ALA A 120 -16.46 -1.13 -7.51
CA ALA A 120 -16.22 -0.09 -6.53
C ALA A 120 -15.27 -0.56 -5.42
N TYR A 121 -15.41 -1.80 -4.96
CA TYR A 121 -14.51 -2.39 -3.97
C TYR A 121 -13.07 -2.51 -4.47
N ILE A 122 -12.84 -3.01 -5.70
CA ILE A 122 -11.50 -3.08 -6.29
C ILE A 122 -10.88 -1.68 -6.37
N LEU A 123 -11.62 -0.70 -6.86
CA LEU A 123 -11.12 0.67 -7.00
C LEU A 123 -10.77 1.30 -5.65
N TYR A 124 -11.61 1.08 -4.64
CA TYR A 124 -11.35 1.54 -3.28
C TYR A 124 -10.04 0.96 -2.72
N GLU A 125 -9.86 -0.36 -2.84
CA GLU A 125 -8.69 -1.05 -2.32
C GLU A 125 -7.41 -0.74 -3.12
N ILE A 126 -7.50 -0.59 -4.45
CA ILE A 126 -6.38 -0.12 -5.28
C ILE A 126 -5.94 1.29 -4.85
N GLY A 127 -6.89 2.19 -4.57
CA GLY A 127 -6.58 3.52 -4.06
C GLY A 127 -5.83 3.49 -2.72
N ASP A 128 -6.22 2.59 -1.81
CA ASP A 128 -5.51 2.40 -0.53
C ASP A 128 -4.07 1.92 -0.73
N LEU A 129 -3.85 0.97 -1.66
CA LEU A 129 -2.50 0.51 -1.97
C LEU A 129 -1.66 1.57 -2.66
N ASP A 130 -2.23 2.35 -3.59
CA ASP A 130 -1.51 3.44 -4.26
C ASP A 130 -1.03 4.50 -3.25
N GLU A 131 -1.87 4.86 -2.28
CA GLU A 131 -1.48 5.74 -1.15
C GLU A 131 -0.33 5.12 -0.35
N MET A 132 -0.37 3.82 -0.05
CA MET A 132 0.71 3.15 0.67
C MET A 132 2.01 3.09 -0.15
N PHE A 133 1.96 2.82 -1.45
CA PHE A 133 3.13 2.83 -2.31
C PHE A 133 3.77 4.21 -2.39
N THR A 134 2.96 5.24 -2.64
CA THR A 134 3.42 6.62 -2.74
C THR A 134 4.12 7.06 -1.46
N ASN A 135 3.47 6.84 -0.31
CA ASN A 135 4.07 7.16 0.99
C ASN A 135 5.32 6.31 1.28
N THR A 136 5.33 5.04 0.89
CA THR A 136 6.51 4.18 1.08
C THR A 136 7.71 4.73 0.31
N HIS A 137 7.49 5.14 -0.95
CA HIS A 137 8.53 5.73 -1.79
C HIS A 137 9.07 7.04 -1.17
N GLU A 138 8.18 7.93 -0.71
CA GLU A 138 8.56 9.18 -0.02
C GLU A 138 9.35 8.91 1.27
N GLU A 139 8.93 7.94 2.08
CA GLU A 139 9.58 7.60 3.34
C GLU A 139 10.97 7.00 3.10
N ILE A 140 11.18 6.19 2.06
CA ILE A 140 12.51 5.72 1.65
C ILE A 140 13.42 6.90 1.25
N GLY A 141 12.90 7.86 0.49
CA GLY A 141 13.63 9.08 0.15
C GLY A 141 13.98 9.89 1.39
N THR A 142 13.02 10.08 2.29
CA THR A 142 13.21 10.81 3.55
C THR A 142 14.25 10.14 4.44
N PHE A 143 14.21 8.82 4.57
CA PHE A 143 15.23 8.03 5.29
C PHE A 143 16.63 8.39 4.77
N TYR A 144 16.83 8.35 3.45
CA TYR A 144 18.11 8.68 2.84
C TYR A 144 18.59 10.09 3.20
N TYR A 145 17.71 11.10 3.10
CA TYR A 145 18.08 12.47 3.44
C TYR A 145 18.45 12.64 4.90
N ILE A 146 17.67 12.06 5.83
CA ILE A 146 17.96 12.12 7.27
C ILE A 146 19.33 11.51 7.56
N MET A 147 19.59 10.32 7.03
CA MET A 147 20.82 9.60 7.32
C MET A 147 22.04 10.27 6.68
N LYS A 148 21.88 10.84 5.48
CA LYS A 148 22.93 11.61 4.80
C LYS A 148 23.31 12.90 5.54
N ASP A 149 22.35 13.53 6.19
CA ASP A 149 22.55 14.79 6.94
C ASP A 149 23.18 14.55 8.33
N THR A 150 22.96 13.38 8.92
CA THR A 150 23.64 12.97 10.16
C THR A 150 25.12 12.62 9.92
N THR A 151 25.96 12.77 10.96
CA THR A 151 27.41 12.50 10.98
C THR A 151 27.82 11.04 10.69
N LEU A 152 26.88 10.18 10.26
CA LEU A 152 27.13 8.84 9.73
C LEU A 152 27.68 8.83 8.29
N LYS A 153 27.99 10.00 7.72
CA LYS A 153 28.65 10.16 6.40
C LYS A 153 29.87 9.26 6.21
N ASP A 154 30.58 8.94 7.29
CA ASP A 154 31.81 8.13 7.22
C ASP A 154 31.55 6.61 7.12
N ASN A 155 30.29 6.16 7.21
CA ASN A 155 29.95 4.74 7.15
C ASN A 155 28.88 4.48 6.07
N ASN A 156 29.29 3.89 4.94
CA ASN A 156 28.47 3.58 3.75
C ASN A 156 27.23 2.68 4.01
N GLN A 157 26.97 2.30 5.27
CA GLN A 157 25.85 1.47 5.69
C GLN A 157 24.48 2.06 5.29
N TYR A 158 24.30 3.38 5.35
CA TYR A 158 23.02 4.00 4.99
C TYR A 158 22.74 3.95 3.48
N GLU A 159 23.78 4.06 2.63
CA GLU A 159 23.62 3.93 1.18
C GLU A 159 23.23 2.51 0.80
N HIS A 160 23.87 1.52 1.43
CA HIS A 160 23.51 0.12 1.24
C HIS A 160 22.06 -0.13 1.68
N ALA A 161 21.66 0.41 2.84
CA ALA A 161 20.30 0.27 3.33
C ALA A 161 19.28 0.90 2.38
N TYR A 162 19.53 2.13 1.91
CA TYR A 162 18.69 2.82 0.93
C TYR A 162 18.56 2.05 -0.38
N LYS A 163 19.67 1.57 -0.96
CA LYS A 163 19.65 0.74 -2.19
C LYS A 163 18.81 -0.51 -1.99
N LYS A 164 18.94 -1.19 -0.85
CA LYS A 164 18.16 -2.41 -0.56
C LYS A 164 16.68 -2.11 -0.37
N LEU A 165 16.32 -1.02 0.31
CA LEU A 165 14.92 -0.57 0.46
C LEU A 165 14.28 -0.25 -0.91
N ASN A 166 14.98 0.49 -1.77
CA ASN A 166 14.52 0.77 -3.13
C ASN A 166 14.34 -0.50 -3.96
N ASN A 167 15.25 -1.47 -3.84
CA ASN A 167 15.11 -2.75 -4.54
C ASN A 167 13.87 -3.52 -4.08
N ILE A 168 13.58 -3.53 -2.77
CA ILE A 168 12.37 -4.15 -2.20
C ILE A 168 11.11 -3.44 -2.71
N TYR A 169 11.07 -2.11 -2.63
CA TYR A 169 9.97 -1.31 -3.15
C TYR A 169 9.69 -1.61 -4.63
N ASN A 170 10.73 -1.60 -5.47
CA ASN A 170 10.61 -1.88 -6.90
C ASN A 170 10.09 -3.30 -7.17
N LYS A 171 10.55 -4.31 -6.42
CA LYS A 171 10.04 -5.69 -6.56
C LYS A 171 8.54 -5.76 -6.24
N ILE A 172 8.11 -5.15 -5.15
CA ILE A 172 6.70 -5.17 -4.74
C ILE A 172 5.83 -4.39 -5.74
N ARG A 173 6.33 -3.29 -6.29
CA ARG A 173 5.66 -2.56 -7.37
C ARG A 173 5.48 -3.44 -8.62
N GLN A 174 6.46 -4.26 -8.98
CA GLN A 174 6.32 -5.20 -10.10
C GLN A 174 5.26 -6.28 -9.81
N GLU A 175 5.22 -6.82 -8.59
CA GLU A 175 4.17 -7.77 -8.18
C GLU A 175 2.77 -7.14 -8.21
N TYR A 176 2.66 -5.85 -7.85
CA TYR A 176 1.42 -5.10 -7.99
C TYR A 176 0.99 -4.95 -9.45
N LEU A 177 1.88 -4.55 -10.36
CA LEU A 177 1.56 -4.45 -11.79
C LEU A 177 1.20 -5.82 -12.39
N SER A 178 1.88 -6.89 -11.96
CA SER A 178 1.55 -8.28 -12.32
C SER A 178 0.16 -8.69 -11.83
N THR A 179 -0.23 -8.26 -10.63
CA THR A 179 -1.57 -8.48 -10.09
C THR A 179 -2.63 -7.72 -10.88
N ILE A 180 -2.40 -6.45 -11.23
CA ILE A 180 -3.28 -5.67 -12.12
C ILE A 180 -3.42 -6.32 -13.50
N ASN A 181 -2.37 -6.99 -13.99
CA ASN A 181 -2.36 -7.70 -15.27
C ASN A 181 -3.37 -8.87 -15.33
N ILE A 182 -3.86 -9.37 -14.19
CA ILE A 182 -4.94 -10.38 -14.13
C ILE A 182 -6.28 -9.80 -14.62
N LEU A 183 -6.49 -8.49 -14.49
CA LEU A 183 -7.76 -7.82 -14.83
C LEU A 183 -7.98 -7.77 -16.35
N GLU A 184 -8.43 -8.88 -16.95
CA GLU A 184 -8.71 -9.01 -18.38
C GLU A 184 -10.20 -9.21 -18.67
N HIS A 185 -10.73 -8.46 -19.64
CA HIS A 185 -12.17 -8.37 -19.91
C HIS A 185 -12.84 -9.63 -20.53
N ASN A 186 -12.05 -10.60 -20.98
CA ASN A 186 -12.54 -11.80 -21.67
C ASN A 186 -13.27 -12.78 -20.73
N ASP A 187 -12.86 -12.86 -19.47
CA ASP A 187 -13.43 -13.74 -18.45
C ASP A 187 -13.54 -13.01 -17.10
N ILE A 188 -14.53 -12.11 -17.01
CA ILE A 188 -14.67 -11.17 -15.89
C ILE A 188 -14.72 -11.86 -14.52
N GLU A 189 -15.52 -12.92 -14.38
CA GLU A 189 -15.76 -13.56 -13.08
C GLU A 189 -14.52 -14.33 -12.60
N ASN A 190 -13.94 -15.17 -13.46
CA ASN A 190 -12.74 -15.92 -13.15
C ASN A 190 -11.53 -15.00 -12.88
N ASN A 191 -11.37 -13.94 -13.69
CA ASN A 191 -10.28 -12.99 -13.51
C ASN A 191 -10.47 -12.14 -12.25
N PHE A 192 -11.71 -11.82 -11.87
CA PHE A 192 -12.00 -11.20 -10.58
C PHE A 192 -11.54 -12.11 -9.42
N ASP A 193 -11.92 -13.38 -9.43
CA ASP A 193 -11.56 -14.32 -8.36
C ASP A 193 -10.05 -14.53 -8.26
N LYS A 194 -9.38 -14.74 -9.41
CA LYS A 194 -7.91 -14.82 -9.48
C LYS A 194 -7.22 -13.56 -8.97
N PHE A 195 -7.76 -12.40 -9.33
CA PHE A 195 -7.25 -11.12 -8.86
C PHE A 195 -7.38 -11.04 -7.34
N MET A 196 -8.54 -11.35 -6.77
CA MET A 196 -8.77 -11.27 -5.33
C MET A 196 -7.85 -12.19 -4.51
N LEU A 197 -7.55 -13.38 -5.04
CA LEU A 197 -6.58 -14.29 -4.43
C LEU A 197 -5.21 -13.62 -4.27
N LYS A 198 -4.65 -13.10 -5.36
CA LYS A 198 -3.32 -12.44 -5.34
C LYS A 198 -3.34 -11.11 -4.61
N PHE A 199 -4.40 -10.32 -4.81
CA PHE A 199 -4.55 -9.00 -4.22
C PHE A 199 -4.54 -9.04 -2.70
N SER A 200 -5.21 -10.02 -2.08
CA SER A 200 -5.24 -10.14 -0.61
C SER A 200 -3.86 -10.35 0.00
N GLU A 201 -3.00 -11.15 -0.64
CA GLU A 201 -1.63 -11.39 -0.18
C GLU A 201 -0.71 -10.21 -0.49
N LEU A 202 -0.85 -9.59 -1.67
CA LEU A 202 -0.15 -8.36 -2.01
C LEU A 202 -0.48 -7.24 -1.02
N HIS A 203 -1.74 -7.08 -0.64
CA HIS A 203 -2.15 -6.06 0.32
C HIS A 203 -1.45 -6.27 1.67
N LYS A 204 -1.39 -7.50 2.18
CA LYS A 204 -0.64 -7.80 3.43
C LYS A 204 0.83 -7.43 3.29
N LEU A 205 1.46 -7.79 2.17
CA LEU A 205 2.86 -7.49 1.88
C LEU A 205 3.13 -5.98 1.86
N VAL A 206 2.37 -5.22 1.06
CA VAL A 206 2.50 -3.76 0.96
C VAL A 206 2.29 -3.09 2.32
N THR A 207 1.26 -3.52 3.05
CA THR A 207 0.95 -2.99 4.39
C THR A 207 2.10 -3.23 5.36
N HIS A 208 2.66 -4.45 5.38
CA HIS A 208 3.79 -4.79 6.24
C HIS A 208 5.00 -3.91 5.95
N ILE A 209 5.34 -3.75 4.67
CA ILE A 209 6.51 -2.99 4.23
C ILE A 209 6.33 -1.50 4.53
N TYR A 210 5.18 -0.94 4.20
CA TYR A 210 4.83 0.45 4.49
C TYR A 210 5.02 0.79 5.97
N PHE A 211 4.46 -0.02 6.88
CA PHE A 211 4.56 0.28 8.31
C PHE A 211 5.96 0.12 8.89
N ASN A 212 6.72 -0.89 8.44
CA ASN A 212 8.09 -1.04 8.93
C ASN A 212 9.00 0.09 8.40
N ILE A 213 8.84 0.52 7.15
CA ILE A 213 9.57 1.66 6.60
C ILE A 213 9.20 2.95 7.36
N ARG A 214 7.91 3.19 7.60
CA ARG A 214 7.46 4.35 8.39
C ARG A 214 8.08 4.35 9.80
N LYS A 215 8.09 3.21 10.49
CA LYS A 215 8.73 3.06 11.82
C LYS A 215 10.24 3.30 11.76
N LEU A 216 10.92 2.79 10.73
CA LEU A 216 12.33 3.04 10.49
C LEU A 216 12.61 4.53 10.33
N VAL A 217 11.81 5.25 9.54
CA VAL A 217 11.99 6.69 9.32
C VAL A 217 11.74 7.48 10.59
N ILE A 218 10.66 7.19 11.34
CA ILE A 218 10.38 7.85 12.62
C ILE A 218 11.56 7.66 13.58
N HIS A 219 12.10 6.43 13.67
CA HIS A 219 13.29 6.16 14.47
C HIS A 219 14.49 6.97 14.00
N ALA A 220 14.78 6.97 12.69
CA ALA A 220 15.88 7.73 12.12
C ALA A 220 15.75 9.24 12.38
N ARG A 221 14.53 9.80 12.27
CA ARG A 221 14.25 11.22 12.57
C ARG A 221 14.58 11.57 14.02
N ASN A 222 14.15 10.72 14.96
CA ASN A 222 14.22 10.98 16.40
C ASN A 222 15.59 10.65 17.02
N HIS A 223 16.26 9.58 16.55
CA HIS A 223 17.51 9.09 17.15
C HIS A 223 18.74 9.31 16.31
N LYS A 224 18.58 9.76 15.05
CA LYS A 224 19.70 9.96 14.13
C LYS A 224 20.55 8.69 13.95
N THR A 225 19.92 7.53 14.08
CA THR A 225 20.52 6.19 13.97
C THR A 225 19.62 5.26 13.17
N ILE A 226 20.17 4.14 12.71
CA ILE A 226 19.42 3.08 12.02
C ILE A 226 18.96 2.05 13.05
N ASN A 227 17.68 1.71 13.03
CA ASN A 227 17.16 0.58 13.80
C ASN A 227 17.25 -0.71 12.97
N HIS A 228 18.21 -1.56 13.29
CA HIS A 228 18.45 -2.80 12.54
C HIS A 228 17.28 -3.79 12.64
N ASN A 229 16.52 -3.81 13.74
CA ASN A 229 15.35 -4.69 13.85
C ASN A 229 14.29 -4.34 12.81
N TYR A 230 14.04 -3.06 12.54
CA TYR A 230 13.10 -2.66 11.49
C TYR A 230 13.64 -2.97 10.10
N LEU A 231 14.95 -2.80 9.87
CA LEU A 231 15.56 -3.20 8.61
C LEU A 231 15.47 -4.70 8.37
N ASP A 232 15.76 -5.52 9.38
CA ASP A 232 15.73 -6.97 9.26
C ASP A 232 14.31 -7.47 9.00
N ASN A 233 13.28 -6.89 9.65
CA ASN A 233 11.88 -7.19 9.34
C ASN A 233 11.54 -6.89 7.87
N ILE A 234 12.00 -5.76 7.34
CA ILE A 234 11.79 -5.40 5.93
C ILE A 234 12.55 -6.36 5.01
N TYR A 235 13.79 -6.71 5.35
CA TYR A 235 14.67 -7.51 4.50
C TYR A 235 14.30 -8.98 4.45
N ASN A 236 13.72 -9.50 5.52
CA ASN A 236 13.26 -10.88 5.63
C ASN A 236 11.81 -11.05 5.17
N THR A 237 11.19 -9.99 4.65
CA THR A 237 9.87 -10.10 4.05
C THR A 237 9.97 -10.93 2.77
N ASP A 238 9.26 -12.05 2.73
CA ASP A 238 9.19 -12.91 1.55
C ASP A 238 8.31 -12.26 0.47
N ILE A 239 8.94 -11.88 -0.64
CA ILE A 239 8.28 -11.29 -1.81
C ILE A 239 7.96 -12.37 -2.86
N HIS A 240 8.59 -13.56 -2.75
CA HIS A 240 8.52 -14.62 -3.77
C HIS A 240 7.32 -15.56 -3.62
N THR A 241 6.66 -15.59 -2.46
CA THR A 241 5.49 -16.45 -2.20
C THR A 241 4.20 -16.05 -2.92
N LEU A 242 4.15 -14.93 -3.65
CA LEU A 242 2.97 -14.51 -4.42
C LEU A 242 2.81 -15.23 -5.77
N ASN A 243 3.81 -16.03 -6.18
CA ASN A 243 3.84 -16.73 -7.47
C ASN A 243 3.38 -18.20 -7.41
N THR A 244 2.92 -18.69 -6.26
CA THR A 244 2.45 -20.08 -6.08
C THR A 244 0.99 -20.14 -5.64
N THR A 245 0.06 -19.76 -6.52
CA THR A 245 -1.37 -20.16 -6.57
C THR A 245 -1.96 -19.67 -7.88
#